data_AF-A0AAD5FH54-F1
#
_entry.id   AF-A0AAD5FH54-F1
#
_cell.length_a   1.000
_cell.length_b   1.000
_cell.length_c   1.000
_cell.angle_alpha   90.00
_cell.angle_beta   90.00
_cell.angle_gamma   90.00
#
_symmetry.space_group_name_H-M   'P 1'
#
loop_
_entity.id
_entity.type
_entity.pdbx_description
1 polymer ?
#
loop_
_entity_poly.entity_id
_entity_poly.type
_entity_poly.pdbx_seq_one_letter_code
_entity_poly.pdbx_strand_id
1 'polypeptide(L)'
;SVFRNEYVELGTTVSLNCTNIKIAWQDLIFVLWRISLRDKNCSIAMAKNDSDYDSCQDGKRLNRTADGVYHLIIPQFSLRDEGNYNCDISYKSGGWLENITVFGFARPIISGWLENEDQHVVAVCEAK
;
A
#
# COMPACT_ATOMS: atom_id res chain seq x y z
N SER A 1 -17.35 -7.04 1.61
CA SER A 1 -16.22 -6.59 0.77
C SER A 1 -16.36 -5.11 0.59
N VAL A 2 -15.41 -4.33 1.10
CA VAL A 2 -15.31 -2.90 0.84
C VAL A 2 -14.19 -2.69 -0.17
N PHE A 3 -14.42 -1.79 -1.13
CA PHE A 3 -13.45 -1.43 -2.15
C PHE A 3 -12.98 -0.01 -1.90
N ARG A 4 -11.66 0.20 -1.86
CA ARG A 4 -11.07 1.53 -1.75
C ARG A 4 -9.85 1.69 -2.64
N ASN A 5 -9.59 2.92 -3.04
CA ASN A 5 -8.40 3.30 -3.79
C ASN A 5 -7.46 4.06 -2.87
N GLU A 6 -6.18 3.75 -2.93
CA GLU A 6 -5.13 4.49 -2.22
C GLU A 6 -4.10 5.01 -3.22
N TYR A 7 -3.66 6.25 -3.01
CA TYR A 7 -2.64 6.91 -3.83
C TYR A 7 -1.42 7.13 -2.97
N VAL A 8 -0.29 6.58 -3.42
CA VAL A 8 0.95 6.54 -2.68
C VAL A 8 2.03 7.27 -3.45
N GLU A 9 2.81 8.08 -2.73
CA GLU A 9 3.97 8.70 -3.33
C GLU A 9 5.11 7.70 -3.54
N LEU A 10 5.68 7.68 -4.74
CA LEU A 10 6.82 6.82 -5.08
C LEU A 10 8.01 7.07 -4.13
N GLY A 11 8.70 5.99 -3.77
CA GLY A 11 9.86 5.98 -2.87
C GLY A 11 9.51 6.04 -1.38
N THR A 12 8.26 6.26 -0.99
CA THR A 12 7.84 6.31 0.41
C THR A 12 7.57 4.92 0.99
N THR A 13 7.54 4.81 2.33
CA THR A 13 7.06 3.58 3.01
C THR A 13 5.58 3.71 3.30
N VAL A 14 4.81 2.72 2.86
CA VAL A 14 3.34 2.69 2.99
C VAL A 14 2.93 1.75 4.11
N SER A 15 1.86 2.09 4.82
CA SER A 15 1.17 1.20 5.76
C SER A 15 -0.28 1.05 5.35
N LEU A 16 -0.65 -0.12 4.83
CA LEU A 16 -2.03 -0.44 4.46
C LEU A 16 -2.73 -1.13 5.63
N ASN A 17 -3.73 -0.48 6.21
CA ASN A 17 -4.55 -1.07 7.26
C ASN A 17 -5.61 -1.99 6.66
N CYS A 18 -5.75 -3.20 7.22
CA CYS A 18 -6.79 -4.13 6.78
C CYS A 18 -8.20 -3.66 7.16
N THR A 19 -8.34 -3.11 8.36
CA THR A 19 -9.60 -2.62 8.93
C THR A 19 -9.28 -1.47 9.89
N ASN A 20 -10.29 -0.64 10.17
CA ASN A 20 -10.20 0.42 11.19
C ASN A 20 -10.52 -0.07 12.60
N ILE A 21 -10.94 -1.33 12.74
CA ILE A 21 -11.26 -1.94 14.03
C ILE A 21 -9.98 -2.47 14.67
N LYS A 22 -9.85 -2.22 15.98
CA LYS A 22 -8.75 -2.75 16.79
C LYS A 22 -9.10 -4.17 17.24
N ILE A 23 -8.23 -5.13 16.92
CA ILE A 23 -8.42 -6.55 17.21
C ILE A 23 -7.27 -7.01 18.10
N ALA A 24 -7.61 -7.41 19.32
CA ALA A 24 -6.59 -7.87 20.25
C ALA A 24 -6.00 -9.22 19.81
N TRP A 25 -4.70 -9.41 20.03
CA TRP A 25 -3.98 -10.62 19.58
C TRP A 25 -4.62 -11.92 20.09
N GLN A 26 -5.20 -11.91 21.29
CA GLN A 26 -5.85 -13.08 21.84
C GLN A 26 -7.10 -13.54 21.09
N ASP A 27 -7.72 -12.63 20.33
CA ASP A 27 -8.96 -12.85 19.58
C ASP A 27 -8.72 -13.03 18.08
N LEU A 28 -7.52 -12.69 17.60
CA LEU A 28 -7.11 -12.93 16.21
C LEU A 28 -7.07 -14.44 15.92
N ILE A 29 -7.61 -14.82 14.77
CA ILE A 29 -7.41 -16.14 14.16
C ILE A 29 -6.30 -16.02 13.11
N PHE A 30 -6.49 -15.18 12.08
CA PHE A 30 -5.48 -14.89 11.07
C PHE A 30 -5.67 -13.52 10.42
N VAL A 31 -4.61 -13.04 9.76
CA VAL A 31 -4.62 -11.98 8.76
C VAL A 31 -3.92 -12.50 7.52
N LEU A 32 -4.55 -12.36 6.36
CA LEU A 32 -4.03 -12.79 5.07
C LEU A 32 -4.15 -11.65 4.06
N TRP A 33 -3.03 -11.29 3.45
CA TRP A 33 -2.97 -10.42 2.30
C TRP A 33 -2.73 -11.24 1.05
N ARG A 34 -3.66 -11.19 0.10
CA ARG A 34 -3.47 -11.67 -1.26
C ARG A 34 -3.16 -10.47 -2.15
N ILE A 35 -1.99 -10.47 -2.75
CA ILE A 35 -1.44 -9.32 -3.47
C ILE A 35 -1.34 -9.70 -4.94
N SER A 36 -2.00 -8.92 -5.80
CA SER A 36 -1.98 -9.07 -7.25
C SER A 36 -1.39 -7.83 -7.88
N LEU A 37 -0.13 -7.91 -8.26
CA LEU A 37 0.63 -6.87 -8.94
C LEU A 37 0.69 -7.18 -10.44
N ARG A 38 1.17 -6.24 -11.25
CA ARG A 38 1.27 -6.40 -12.71
C ARG A 38 1.99 -7.68 -13.14
N ASP A 39 3.13 -7.97 -12.51
CA ASP A 39 4.04 -9.05 -12.95
C ASP A 39 4.15 -10.18 -11.91
N LYS A 40 3.37 -10.12 -10.82
CA LYS A 40 3.52 -11.03 -9.68
C LYS A 40 2.25 -11.12 -8.86
N ASN A 41 1.88 -12.35 -8.52
CA ASN A 41 0.92 -12.63 -7.47
C ASN A 41 1.65 -13.28 -6.29
N CYS A 42 1.37 -12.81 -5.08
CA CYS A 42 1.96 -13.37 -3.87
C CYS A 42 1.03 -13.19 -2.68
N SER A 43 1.39 -13.76 -1.53
CA SER A 43 0.60 -13.62 -0.31
C SER A 43 1.48 -13.52 0.92
N ILE A 44 0.98 -12.76 1.90
CA ILE A 44 1.61 -12.61 3.22
C ILE A 44 0.54 -12.87 4.27
N ALA A 45 0.84 -13.71 5.25
CA ALA A 45 -0.10 -14.07 6.30
C ALA A 45 0.56 -14.18 7.67
N MET A 46 -0.25 -13.92 8.71
CA MET A 46 0.07 -14.15 10.11
C MET A 46 -1.13 -14.80 10.78
N ALA A 47 -0.89 -15.78 11.62
CA ALA A 47 -1.94 -16.40 12.44
C ALA A 47 -1.45 -16.60 13.86
N LYS A 48 -2.39 -16.71 14.81
CA LYS A 48 -2.03 -16.84 16.24
C LYS A 48 -1.36 -18.19 16.56
N ASN A 49 -1.81 -19.25 15.88
CA ASN A 49 -1.41 -20.63 16.15
C ASN A 49 -0.72 -21.28 14.94
N ASP A 50 -0.19 -20.48 14.02
CA ASP A 50 0.54 -20.96 12.84
C ASP A 50 1.78 -20.08 12.62
N SER A 51 2.68 -20.54 11.76
CA SER A 51 3.85 -19.76 11.35
C SER A 51 3.44 -18.64 10.40
N ASP A 52 4.16 -17.53 10.46
CA ASP A 52 4.03 -16.48 9.46
C ASP A 52 4.42 -17.02 8.08
N TYR A 53 3.70 -16.56 7.05
CA TYR A 53 3.90 -16.96 5.67
C TYR A 53 4.16 -15.73 4.80
N ASP A 54 5.20 -15.79 3.97
CA ASP A 54 5.51 -14.74 2.99
C ASP A 54 6.03 -15.39 1.69
N SER A 55 5.20 -15.36 0.65
CA SER A 55 5.58 -15.79 -0.70
C SER A 55 6.03 -14.63 -1.59
N CYS A 56 5.99 -13.40 -1.09
CA CYS A 56 6.45 -12.23 -1.82
C CYS A 56 7.97 -12.12 -1.74
N GLN A 57 8.57 -12.28 -0.56
CA GLN A 57 10.04 -12.22 -0.39
C GLN A 57 10.68 -10.95 -1.00
N ASP A 58 9.95 -9.82 -0.98
CA ASP A 58 10.36 -8.55 -1.60
C ASP A 58 10.42 -7.39 -0.59
N GLY A 59 10.50 -7.72 0.69
CA GLY A 59 10.61 -6.75 1.79
C GLY A 59 9.28 -6.25 2.35
N LYS A 60 8.15 -6.54 1.69
CA LYS A 60 6.82 -6.34 2.28
C LYS A 60 6.69 -7.18 3.53
N ARG A 61 6.05 -6.64 4.57
CA ARG A 61 5.86 -7.35 5.84
C ARG A 61 4.54 -7.00 6.49
N LEU A 62 3.90 -8.00 7.08
CA LEU A 62 2.76 -7.78 7.94
C LEU A 62 3.25 -7.41 9.33
N ASN A 63 2.69 -6.35 9.89
CA ASN A 63 3.03 -5.87 11.22
C ASN A 63 1.78 -5.66 12.07
N ARG A 64 1.95 -5.73 13.40
CA ARG A 64 0.90 -5.44 14.37
C ARG A 64 1.36 -4.39 15.37
N THR A 65 0.45 -3.53 15.75
CA THR A 65 0.68 -2.57 16.85
C THR A 65 0.18 -3.14 18.18
N ALA A 66 0.66 -2.57 19.29
CA ALA A 66 0.23 -2.97 20.64
C ALA A 66 -1.28 -2.73 20.88
N ASP A 67 -1.87 -1.77 20.19
CA ASP A 67 -3.30 -1.46 20.27
C ASP A 67 -4.17 -2.30 19.30
N GLY A 68 -3.60 -3.32 18.65
CA GLY A 68 -4.36 -4.30 17.87
C GLY A 68 -4.69 -3.86 16.44
N VAL A 69 -3.86 -3.01 15.84
CA VAL A 69 -3.95 -2.68 14.41
C VAL A 69 -3.03 -3.58 13.61
N TYR A 70 -3.56 -4.24 12.58
CA TYR A 70 -2.81 -5.09 11.66
C TYR A 70 -2.69 -4.40 10.31
N HIS A 71 -1.45 -4.24 9.84
CA HIS A 71 -1.16 -3.46 8.65
C HIS A 71 -0.02 -4.07 7.83
N LEU A 72 -0.15 -3.99 6.51
CA LEU A 72 0.89 -4.37 5.58
C LEU A 72 1.82 -3.18 5.36
N ILE A 73 3.11 -3.37 5.62
CA ILE A 73 4.16 -2.38 5.35
C ILE A 73 4.78 -2.68 3.98
N ILE A 74 4.77 -1.69 3.10
CA ILE A 74 5.43 -1.74 1.79
C ILE A 74 6.58 -0.72 1.79
N PRO A 75 7.85 -1.17 1.90
CA PRO A 75 8.99 -0.26 1.88
C PRO A 75 9.28 0.24 0.47
N GLN A 76 9.75 1.49 0.35
CA GLN A 76 10.22 2.10 -0.92
C GLN A 76 9.26 1.84 -2.10
N PHE A 77 8.00 2.22 -1.93
CA PHE A 77 6.94 1.95 -2.89
C PHE A 77 7.31 2.38 -4.32
N SER A 78 7.14 1.47 -5.27
CA SER A 78 7.49 1.66 -6.67
C SER A 78 6.31 1.34 -7.58
N LEU A 79 6.45 1.64 -8.87
CA LEU A 79 5.44 1.25 -9.88
C LEU A 79 5.22 -0.27 -9.96
N ARG A 80 6.18 -1.09 -9.48
CA ARG A 80 6.01 -2.55 -9.41
C ARG A 80 5.12 -2.99 -8.27
N ASP A 81 4.90 -2.11 -7.30
CA ASP A 81 4.05 -2.34 -6.13
C ASP A 81 2.61 -1.85 -6.38
N GLU A 82 2.32 -1.27 -7.53
CA GLU A 82 0.94 -0.96 -7.95
C GLU A 82 0.14 -2.24 -8.20
N GLY A 83 -1.11 -2.22 -7.78
CA GLY A 83 -2.02 -3.34 -7.99
C GLY A 83 -3.07 -3.48 -6.89
N ASN A 84 -3.60 -4.69 -6.78
CA ASN A 84 -4.71 -5.00 -5.91
C ASN A 84 -4.22 -5.76 -4.68
N TYR A 85 -4.56 -5.23 -3.51
CA TYR A 85 -4.24 -5.79 -2.21
C TYR A 85 -5.55 -6.19 -1.54
N ASN A 86 -5.83 -7.50 -1.51
CA ASN A 86 -6.97 -8.05 -0.81
C ASN A 86 -6.56 -8.45 0.60
N CYS A 87 -7.16 -7.83 1.61
CA CYS A 87 -6.97 -8.23 2.99
C CYS A 87 -8.16 -9.02 3.52
N ASP A 88 -7.84 -10.12 4.20
CA ASP A 88 -8.77 -11.00 4.89
C ASP A 88 -8.31 -11.17 6.33
N ILE A 89 -9.06 -10.62 7.27
CA ILE A 89 -8.80 -10.75 8.71
C ILE A 89 -9.95 -11.47 9.38
N SER A 90 -9.62 -12.49 10.18
CA SER A 90 -10.58 -13.27 10.93
C SER A 90 -10.23 -13.26 12.42
N TYR A 91 -11.25 -13.10 13.25
CA TYR A 91 -11.15 -13.01 14.71
C TYR A 91 -12.40 -13.64 15.36
N LYS A 92 -12.36 -13.92 16.66
CA LYS A 92 -13.42 -14.70 17.35
C LYS A 92 -14.84 -14.15 17.16
N SER A 93 -15.01 -12.84 17.00
CA SER A 93 -16.31 -12.18 16.86
C SER A 93 -16.67 -11.81 15.41
N GLY A 94 -15.89 -12.26 14.41
CA GLY A 94 -16.21 -12.05 13.00
C GLY A 94 -15.00 -12.00 12.09
N GLY A 95 -15.15 -11.33 10.96
CA GLY A 95 -14.07 -11.12 10.02
C GLY A 95 -14.30 -9.89 9.16
N TRP A 96 -13.25 -9.44 8.49
CA TRP A 96 -13.28 -8.31 7.59
C TRP A 96 -12.55 -8.64 6.29
N LEU A 97 -13.16 -8.25 5.18
CA LEU A 97 -12.63 -8.42 3.83
C LEU A 97 -12.58 -7.07 3.14
N GLU A 98 -11.36 -6.62 2.83
CA GLU A 98 -11.05 -5.35 2.18
C GLU A 98 -10.35 -5.60 0.84
N ASN A 99 -10.73 -4.85 -0.19
CA ASN A 99 -10.02 -4.79 -1.46
C ASN A 99 -9.49 -3.38 -1.67
N ILE A 100 -8.16 -3.26 -1.72
CA ILE A 100 -7.47 -1.98 -1.87
C ILE A 100 -6.77 -1.98 -3.23
N THR A 101 -7.12 -1.04 -4.10
CA THR A 101 -6.33 -0.78 -5.31
C THR A 101 -5.35 0.34 -4.99
N VAL A 102 -4.05 0.07 -5.11
CA VAL A 102 -2.99 1.01 -4.78
C VAL A 102 -2.35 1.54 -6.06
N PHE A 103 -2.32 2.87 -6.18
CA PHE A 103 -1.74 3.60 -7.30
C PHE A 103 -0.54 4.42 -6.83
N GLY A 104 0.51 4.48 -7.63
CA GLY A 104 1.66 5.34 -7.41
C GLY A 104 1.46 6.73 -8.02
N PHE A 105 2.03 7.74 -7.36
CA PHE A 105 2.19 9.07 -7.93
C PHE A 105 3.56 9.65 -7.58
N ALA A 106 4.08 10.53 -8.43
CA ALA A 106 5.25 11.35 -8.14
C ALA A 106 4.82 12.81 -8.05
N ARG A 107 5.37 13.55 -7.08
CA ARG A 107 5.17 15.01 -7.04
C ARG A 107 6.05 15.64 -8.12
N PRO A 108 5.48 16.42 -9.06
CA PRO A 108 6.27 17.08 -10.08
C PRO A 108 7.11 18.20 -9.46
N ILE A 109 8.30 18.40 -9.98
CA ILE A 109 9.10 19.59 -9.73
C ILE A 109 8.70 20.62 -10.77
N ILE A 110 8.13 21.74 -10.32
CA ILE A 110 7.69 22.83 -11.20
C ILE A 110 8.78 23.89 -11.27
N SER A 111 9.15 24.27 -12.49
CA SER A 111 10.07 25.37 -12.77
C SER A 111 9.47 26.30 -13.83
N GLY A 112 9.74 27.59 -13.72
CA GLY A 112 9.28 28.57 -14.70
C GLY A 112 10.34 29.62 -14.97
N TRP A 113 10.43 30.05 -16.23
CA TRP A 113 11.36 31.08 -16.69
C TRP A 113 10.78 31.82 -17.89
N LEU A 114 11.43 32.93 -18.26
CA LEU A 114 11.09 33.69 -19.47
C LEU A 114 12.12 33.35 -20.55
N GLU A 115 11.65 33.05 -21.76
CA GLU A 115 12.48 32.86 -22.94
C GLU A 115 12.25 34.00 -23.93
N ASN A 116 13.31 34.41 -24.63
CA ASN A 116 13.20 35.34 -25.76
C ASN A 116 13.22 34.52 -27.06
N GLU A 117 12.10 34.49 -27.77
CA GLU A 117 11.97 33.88 -29.09
C GLU A 117 11.62 34.97 -30.10
N ASP A 118 12.46 35.18 -31.11
CA ASP A 118 12.19 36.09 -32.25
C ASP A 118 11.56 37.44 -31.86
N GLN A 119 12.23 38.15 -30.94
CA GLN A 119 11.82 39.47 -30.39
C GLN A 119 10.55 39.46 -29.52
N HIS A 120 10.02 38.30 -29.16
CA HIS A 120 8.91 38.13 -28.23
C HIS A 120 9.38 37.48 -26.93
N VAL A 121 8.81 37.90 -25.81
CA VAL A 121 9.04 37.28 -24.50
C VAL A 121 7.96 36.22 -24.28
N VAL A 122 8.37 34.97 -24.11
CA VAL A 122 7.51 33.81 -23.83
C VAL A 122 7.70 33.39 -22.38
N ALA A 123 6.60 33.13 -21.67
CA ALA A 123 6.65 32.54 -20.34
C ALA A 123 6.58 31.01 -20.46
N VAL A 124 7.61 30.33 -19.97
CA VAL A 124 7.72 28.87 -19.99
C VAL A 124 7.45 28.32 -18.59
N CYS A 125 6.66 27.26 -18.53
CA CYS A 125 6.39 26.48 -17.34
C CYS A 125 6.69 25.01 -17.66
N GLU A 126 7.58 24.41 -16.88
CA GLU A 126 7.99 23.02 -17.03
C GLU A 126 7.69 22.27 -15.73
N ALA A 127 7.07 21.10 -15.87
CA ALA A 127 6.84 20.16 -14.77
C ALA A 127 7.60 18.87 -15.08
N LYS A 128 8.53 18.49 -14.19
CA LYS A 128 9.35 17.26 -14.27
C LYS A 128 8.92 16.24 -13.25
#